data_AF-A0A5M3MBE1-F1
#
_entry.id   AF-A0A5M3MBE1-F1
#
_cell.length_a   1.000
_cell.length_b   1.000
_cell.length_c   1.000
_cell.angle_alpha   90.00
_cell.angle_beta   90.00
_cell.angle_gamma   90.00
#
_symmetry.space_group_name_H-M   'P 1'
#
loop_
_entity.id
_entity.type
_entity.pdbx_description
1 polymer ?
#
loop_
_entity_poly.entity_id
_entity_poly.type
_entity_poly.pdbx_seq_one_letter_code
_entity_poly.pdbx_strand_id
1 'polypeptide(L)'
;MTCRWLEVFGKSSCISCFAIWTVDGCEDAIEHVNHLARRFINRTPQRWGLRLLREFDESKEIEETPEGDLDVIHRKVNYLERLHDAIHRIQDSVASLAGKQSTLYQHADAAGCMLTKHIMIAVDVAARLRAGPVEMFEVMERKLFLYQDEPI
;
A
#
# COMPACT_ATOMS: atom_id res chain seq x y z
N MET A 1 -22.14 -27.84 -7.40
CA MET A 1 -20.76 -27.30 -7.46
C MET A 1 -20.58 -26.38 -6.27
N THR A 2 -20.01 -26.89 -5.18
CA THR A 2 -19.82 -26.18 -3.91
C THR A 2 -18.56 -25.33 -3.97
N CYS A 3 -18.73 -24.01 -3.81
CA CYS A 3 -17.64 -23.03 -3.83
C CYS A 3 -16.70 -23.24 -2.64
N ARG A 4 -15.47 -23.65 -2.92
CA ARG A 4 -14.43 -24.04 -1.95
C ARG A 4 -13.51 -22.87 -1.55
N TRP A 5 -14.04 -21.65 -1.50
CA TRP A 5 -13.25 -20.41 -1.33
C TRP A 5 -13.42 -19.71 0.03
N LEU A 6 -14.12 -20.33 0.98
CA LEU A 6 -14.56 -19.66 2.21
C LEU A 6 -13.60 -19.71 3.41
N GLU A 7 -12.42 -20.32 3.33
CA GLU A 7 -11.64 -20.64 4.54
C GLU A 7 -10.27 -19.95 4.70
N VAL A 8 -10.02 -18.80 4.04
CA VAL A 8 -8.71 -18.11 4.20
C VAL A 8 -8.81 -16.68 4.75
N PHE A 9 -9.98 -16.06 4.81
CA PHE A 9 -10.08 -14.65 5.19
C PHE A 9 -10.75 -14.46 6.56
N GLY A 10 -9.89 -14.42 7.58
CA GLY A 10 -10.24 -13.89 8.89
C GLY A 10 -10.80 -12.46 8.76
N LYS A 11 -11.95 -12.26 9.40
CA LYS A 11 -12.77 -11.05 9.44
C LYS A 11 -11.95 -9.73 9.46
N SER A 12 -11.80 -9.10 8.30
CA SER A 12 -11.78 -7.63 8.10
C SER A 12 -11.57 -7.34 6.61
N SER A 13 -12.54 -6.61 6.00
CA SER A 13 -12.53 -6.06 4.62
C SER A 13 -12.25 -7.06 3.48
N CYS A 14 -13.27 -7.85 3.14
CA CYS A 14 -13.21 -8.80 2.03
C CYS A 14 -13.52 -8.11 0.70
N ILE A 15 -12.49 -7.95 -0.14
CA ILE A 15 -12.64 -7.59 -1.57
C ILE A 15 -13.41 -8.69 -2.33
N SER A 16 -13.53 -9.89 -1.76
CA SER A 16 -14.39 -10.97 -2.23
C SER A 16 -15.90 -10.71 -2.12
N CYS A 17 -16.34 -9.58 -1.55
CA CYS A 17 -17.75 -9.20 -1.50
C CYS A 17 -18.23 -8.45 -2.76
N PHE A 18 -17.33 -8.04 -3.65
CA PHE A 18 -17.69 -7.30 -4.86
C PHE A 18 -17.92 -8.23 -6.04
N ALA A 19 -18.94 -7.92 -6.85
CA ALA A 19 -19.26 -8.64 -8.06
C ALA A 19 -18.30 -8.26 -9.20
N ILE A 20 -17.02 -8.61 -9.09
CA ILE A 20 -15.96 -8.26 -10.04
C ILE A 20 -16.13 -8.88 -11.44
N TRP A 21 -17.18 -9.67 -11.67
CA TRP A 21 -17.61 -10.12 -12.99
C TRP A 21 -18.60 -9.17 -13.68
N THR A 22 -18.87 -8.00 -13.07
CA THR A 22 -19.70 -6.91 -13.63
C THR A 22 -18.90 -5.61 -13.64
N VAL A 23 -19.26 -4.68 -14.54
CA VAL A 23 -18.59 -3.37 -14.62
C VAL A 23 -18.83 -2.57 -13.33
N ASP A 24 -20.08 -2.47 -12.88
CA ASP A 24 -20.46 -1.75 -11.66
C ASP A 24 -19.75 -2.34 -10.42
N GLY A 25 -19.72 -3.67 -10.29
CA GLY A 25 -19.03 -4.32 -9.18
C GLY A 25 -17.50 -4.12 -9.19
N CYS A 26 -16.89 -3.94 -10.37
CA CYS A 26 -15.49 -3.53 -10.47
C CYS A 26 -15.28 -2.08 -10.05
N GLU A 27 -16.19 -1.18 -10.41
CA GLU A 27 -16.13 0.23 -10.00
C GLU A 27 -16.20 0.38 -8.47
N ASP A 28 -17.19 -0.27 -7.84
CA ASP A 28 -17.33 -0.31 -6.39
C ASP A 28 -16.07 -0.87 -5.70
N ALA A 29 -15.49 -1.93 -6.28
CA ALA A 29 -14.29 -2.56 -5.75
C ALA A 29 -13.06 -1.64 -5.84
N ILE A 30 -12.89 -0.93 -6.96
CA ILE A 30 -11.81 0.07 -7.14
C ILE A 30 -11.97 1.18 -6.11
N GLU A 31 -13.17 1.74 -5.97
CA GLU A 31 -13.44 2.81 -5.00
C GLU A 31 -13.13 2.34 -3.57
N HIS A 32 -13.56 1.13 -3.22
CA HIS A 32 -13.30 0.55 -1.90
C HIS A 32 -11.80 0.39 -1.62
N VAL A 33 -11.05 -0.21 -2.54
CA VAL A 33 -9.59 -0.39 -2.39
C VAL A 33 -8.89 0.95 -2.30
N ASN A 34 -9.26 1.91 -3.14
CA ASN A 34 -8.69 3.25 -3.14
C ASN A 34 -9.02 3.99 -1.83
N HIS A 35 -10.23 3.82 -1.29
CA HIS A 35 -10.62 4.35 0.02
C HIS A 35 -9.75 3.76 1.14
N LEU A 36 -9.58 2.43 1.18
CA LEU A 36 -8.73 1.76 2.17
C LEU A 36 -7.27 2.22 2.08
N ALA A 37 -6.72 2.31 0.87
CA ALA A 37 -5.36 2.76 0.61
C ALA A 37 -5.16 4.20 1.08
N ARG A 38 -6.03 5.13 0.65
CA ARG A 38 -5.96 6.55 1.03
C ARG A 38 -6.14 6.76 2.52
N ARG A 39 -7.04 6.02 3.17
CA ARG A 39 -7.24 6.08 4.63
C ARG A 39 -6.02 5.56 5.39
N PHE A 40 -5.38 4.51 4.91
CA PHE A 40 -4.22 3.91 5.56
C PHE A 40 -2.96 4.77 5.43
N ILE A 41 -2.68 5.23 4.21
CA ILE A 41 -1.53 6.09 3.89
C ILE A 41 -1.74 7.48 4.50
N ASN A 42 -2.90 8.09 4.22
CA ASN A 42 -3.37 9.40 4.70
C ASN A 42 -2.34 10.54 4.58
N ARG A 43 -1.42 10.47 3.63
CA ARG A 43 -0.26 11.35 3.52
C ARG A 43 0.25 11.39 2.08
N THR A 44 1.06 12.41 1.76
CA THR A 44 1.85 12.45 0.53
C THR A 44 2.97 11.39 0.59
N PRO A 45 3.56 10.99 -0.55
CA PRO A 45 4.66 10.02 -0.58
C PRO A 45 5.81 10.36 0.39
N GLN A 46 6.26 11.63 0.40
CA GLN A 46 7.28 12.10 1.33
C GLN A 46 6.85 11.95 2.81
N ARG A 47 5.64 12.41 3.14
CA ARG A 47 5.11 12.33 4.51
C ARG A 47 4.85 10.90 4.96
N TRP A 48 4.60 9.99 4.02
CA TRP A 48 4.53 8.56 4.27
C TRP A 48 5.89 8.01 4.70
N GLY A 49 6.97 8.28 3.95
CA GLY A 49 8.33 7.86 4.34
C GLY A 49 8.76 8.39 5.71
N LEU A 50 8.52 9.67 6.00
CA LEU A 50 8.81 10.27 7.30
C LEU A 50 8.00 9.64 8.45
N ARG A 51 6.74 9.30 8.20
CA ARG A 51 5.90 8.59 9.17
C ARG A 51 6.47 7.22 9.51
N LEU A 52 6.97 6.49 8.51
CA LEU A 52 7.56 5.16 8.74
C LEU A 52 8.81 5.23 9.62
N LEU A 53 9.68 6.21 9.39
CA LEU A 53 10.85 6.45 10.26
C LEU A 53 10.42 6.78 11.68
N ARG A 54 9.48 7.72 11.83
CA ARG A 54 8.97 8.10 13.15
C ARG A 54 8.39 6.90 13.91
N GLU A 55 7.56 6.09 13.27
CA GLU A 55 6.98 4.91 13.91
C GLU A 55 8.04 3.85 14.24
N PHE A 56 9.12 3.75 13.46
CA PHE A 56 10.27 2.92 13.81
C PHE A 56 11.05 3.48 15.01
N ASP A 57 11.29 4.79 15.07
CA ASP A 57 11.97 5.41 16.21
C ASP A 57 11.13 5.29 17.48
N GLU A 58 9.81 5.48 17.41
CA GLU A 58 8.88 5.26 18.53
C GLU A 58 8.92 3.80 19.03
N SER A 59 9.22 2.82 18.17
CA SER A 59 9.40 1.43 18.60
C SER A 59 10.67 1.18 19.42
N LYS A 60 11.67 2.07 19.37
CA LYS A 60 12.87 1.98 20.21
C LYS A 60 12.62 2.35 21.66
N GLU A 61 11.54 3.09 21.93
CA GLU A 61 11.14 3.48 23.29
C GLU A 61 10.54 2.29 24.07
N ILE A 62 10.34 1.15 23.42
CA ILE A 62 9.89 -0.10 24.03
C ILE A 62 11.14 -0.86 24.54
N GLU A 63 11.18 -1.19 25.84
CA GLU A 63 12.34 -1.83 26.52
C GLU A 63 12.83 -3.12 25.83
N GLU A 64 11.97 -3.80 25.07
CA GLU A 64 12.26 -5.06 24.39
C GLU A 64 12.91 -4.89 23.00
N THR A 65 12.93 -3.68 22.42
CA THR A 65 13.44 -3.42 21.06
C THR A 65 14.32 -2.17 20.96
N PRO A 66 15.44 -2.09 21.68
CA PRO A 66 16.31 -0.90 21.71
C PRO A 66 16.92 -0.54 20.33
N GLU A 67 16.98 -1.50 19.40
CA GLU A 67 17.45 -1.29 18.02
C GLU A 67 16.33 -0.86 17.07
N GLY A 68 15.07 -0.93 17.51
CA GLY A 68 13.86 -0.65 16.74
C GLY A 68 13.27 -1.90 16.07
N ASP A 69 11.94 -1.92 15.93
CA ASP A 69 11.17 -3.02 15.35
C ASP A 69 10.89 -2.78 13.85
N LEU A 70 11.68 -3.43 12.98
CA LEU A 70 11.46 -3.40 11.53
C LEU A 70 10.10 -4.02 11.13
N ASP A 71 9.48 -4.87 11.97
CA ASP A 71 8.19 -5.45 11.66
C ASP A 71 7.05 -4.41 11.67
N VAL A 72 7.23 -3.25 12.32
CA VAL A 72 6.32 -2.11 12.17
C VAL A 72 6.20 -1.70 10.71
N ILE A 73 7.31 -1.69 9.97
CA ILE A 73 7.34 -1.32 8.55
C ILE A 73 6.90 -2.50 7.69
N HIS A 74 7.39 -3.73 7.96
CA HIS A 74 6.99 -4.92 7.19
C HIS A 74 5.47 -5.15 7.23
N ARG A 75 4.82 -4.96 8.39
CA ARG A 75 3.35 -5.08 8.51
C ARG A 75 2.61 -4.13 7.57
N LYS A 76 3.15 -2.92 7.34
CA LYS A 76 2.54 -1.92 6.44
C LYS A 76 2.78 -2.27 4.98
N VAL A 77 3.99 -2.72 4.63
CA VAL A 77 4.30 -3.26 3.31
C VAL A 77 3.33 -4.38 2.97
N ASN A 78 3.23 -5.38 3.84
CA ASN A 78 2.33 -6.53 3.65
C ASN A 78 0.87 -6.11 3.49
N TYR A 79 0.41 -5.08 4.21
CA TYR A 79 -0.95 -4.58 4.05
C TYR A 79 -1.16 -3.90 2.69
N LEU A 80 -0.23 -3.04 2.27
CA LEU A 80 -0.30 -2.36 0.97
C LEU A 80 -0.18 -3.36 -0.20
N GLU A 81 0.66 -4.38 -0.08
CA GLU A 81 0.77 -5.46 -1.06
C GLU A 81 -0.54 -6.22 -1.23
N ARG A 82 -1.28 -6.50 -0.14
CA ARG A 82 -2.61 -7.13 -0.24
C ARG A 82 -3.61 -6.25 -0.99
N LEU A 83 -3.58 -4.94 -0.78
CA LEU A 83 -4.41 -4.00 -1.54
C LEU A 83 -3.98 -3.94 -3.01
N HIS A 84 -2.68 -4.01 -3.26
CA HIS A 84 -2.09 -3.98 -4.60
C HIS A 84 -2.44 -5.25 -5.41
N ASP A 85 -2.34 -6.43 -4.81
CA ASP A 85 -2.78 -7.67 -5.43
C ASP A 85 -4.27 -7.64 -5.76
N ALA A 86 -5.06 -7.03 -4.88
CA ALA A 86 -6.48 -6.93 -5.10
C ALA A 86 -6.85 -5.96 -6.22
N ILE A 87 -6.18 -4.80 -6.31
CA ILE A 87 -6.41 -3.87 -7.42
C ILE A 87 -6.02 -4.49 -8.76
N HIS A 88 -4.94 -5.29 -8.82
CA HIS A 88 -4.57 -6.02 -10.03
C HIS A 88 -5.64 -7.04 -10.46
N ARG A 89 -6.23 -7.79 -9.52
CA ARG A 89 -7.34 -8.72 -9.83
C ARG A 89 -8.56 -7.98 -10.39
N ILE A 90 -8.87 -6.80 -9.85
CA ILE A 90 -9.95 -5.97 -10.35
C ILE A 90 -9.60 -5.42 -11.74
N GLN A 91 -8.36 -4.95 -11.94
CA GLN A 91 -7.85 -4.46 -13.21
C GLN A 91 -7.91 -5.52 -14.33
N ASP A 92 -7.53 -6.77 -14.03
CA ASP A 92 -7.66 -7.90 -14.96
C ASP A 92 -9.12 -8.20 -15.32
N SER A 93 -10.02 -8.08 -14.34
CA SER A 93 -11.45 -8.25 -14.55
C SER A 93 -12.03 -7.13 -15.42
N VAL A 94 -11.67 -5.88 -15.16
CA VAL A 94 -12.05 -4.72 -15.98
C VAL A 94 -11.50 -4.84 -17.40
N ALA A 95 -10.25 -5.30 -17.57
CA ALA A 95 -9.66 -5.53 -18.89
C ALA A 95 -10.49 -6.53 -19.70
N SER A 96 -11.04 -7.55 -19.05
CA SER A 96 -11.86 -8.59 -19.68
C SER A 96 -13.28 -8.11 -20.00
N LEU A 97 -13.86 -7.24 -19.16
CA LEU A 97 -15.24 -6.77 -19.28
C LEU A 97 -15.39 -5.52 -20.16
N ALA A 98 -14.50 -4.55 -19.98
CA ALA A 98 -14.58 -3.22 -20.60
C ALA A 98 -13.37 -2.87 -21.49
N GLY A 99 -12.33 -3.71 -21.48
CA GLY A 99 -11.10 -3.49 -22.24
C GLY A 99 -10.09 -2.57 -21.55
N LYS A 100 -8.81 -2.70 -21.93
CA LYS A 100 -7.68 -1.94 -21.35
C LYS A 100 -7.70 -0.43 -21.66
N GLN A 101 -8.45 -0.02 -22.69
CA GLN A 101 -8.59 1.39 -23.06
C GLN A 101 -9.74 2.08 -22.32
N SER A 102 -10.49 1.37 -21.47
CA SER A 102 -11.59 1.94 -20.71
C SER A 102 -11.08 2.89 -19.62
N THR A 103 -11.87 3.92 -19.32
CA THR A 103 -11.62 4.84 -18.19
C THR A 103 -11.54 4.09 -16.86
N LEU A 104 -12.36 3.05 -16.69
CA LEU A 104 -12.36 2.22 -15.51
C LEU A 104 -11.04 1.45 -15.32
N TYR A 105 -10.45 0.95 -16.42
CA TYR A 105 -9.14 0.31 -16.37
C TYR A 105 -8.05 1.32 -15.96
N GLN A 106 -8.11 2.54 -16.52
CA GLN A 106 -7.19 3.61 -16.16
C GLN A 106 -7.34 4.05 -14.69
N HIS A 107 -8.55 4.02 -14.13
CA HIS A 107 -8.78 4.27 -12.71
C HIS A 107 -8.18 3.19 -11.81
N ALA A 108 -8.34 1.91 -12.18
CA ALA A 108 -7.68 0.80 -11.48
C ALA A 108 -6.16 0.93 -11.54
N ASP A 109 -5.62 1.25 -12.72
CA ASP A 109 -4.19 1.45 -12.95
C ASP A 109 -3.62 2.58 -12.08
N ALA A 110 -4.32 3.72 -12.03
CA ALA A 110 -3.94 4.86 -11.18
C ALA A 110 -3.88 4.48 -9.68
N ALA A 111 -4.83 3.68 -9.21
CA ALA A 111 -4.81 3.16 -7.83
C ALA A 111 -3.62 2.18 -7.61
N GLY A 112 -3.33 1.31 -8.57
CA GLY A 112 -2.17 0.41 -8.56
C GLY A 112 -0.83 1.16 -8.55
N CYS A 113 -0.69 2.20 -9.37
CA CYS A 113 0.48 3.07 -9.37
C CYS A 113 0.66 3.78 -8.02
N MET A 114 -0.42 4.29 -7.43
CA MET A 114 -0.36 4.94 -6.11
C MET A 114 0.10 3.96 -5.03
N LEU A 115 -0.43 2.73 -5.00
CA LEU A 115 0.01 1.68 -4.07
C LEU A 115 1.47 1.30 -4.29
N THR A 116 1.88 1.07 -5.54
CA THR A 116 3.28 0.76 -5.91
C THR A 116 4.25 1.80 -5.35
N LYS A 117 3.97 3.10 -5.55
CA LYS A 117 4.83 4.17 -5.04
C LYS A 117 5.02 4.08 -3.53
N HIS A 118 3.94 3.89 -2.76
CA HIS A 118 4.01 3.86 -1.30
C HIS A 118 4.63 2.55 -0.75
N ILE A 119 4.47 1.43 -1.47
CA ILE A 119 5.18 0.18 -1.18
C ILE A 119 6.68 0.38 -1.38
N MET A 120 7.09 0.95 -2.52
CA MET A 120 8.52 1.17 -2.82
C MET A 120 9.18 2.10 -1.80
N ILE A 121 8.49 3.15 -1.35
CA ILE A 121 9.00 4.01 -0.26
C ILE A 121 9.18 3.21 1.03
N ALA A 122 8.21 2.38 1.40
CA ALA A 122 8.31 1.58 2.62
C ALA A 122 9.44 0.55 2.57
N VAL A 123 9.65 -0.07 1.41
CA VAL A 123 10.76 -1.00 1.17
C VAL A 123 12.11 -0.27 1.23
N ASP A 124 12.23 0.91 0.62
CA ASP A 124 13.46 1.73 0.68
C ASP A 124 13.79 2.15 2.14
N VAL A 125 12.78 2.59 2.89
CA VAL A 125 12.95 2.90 4.33
C VAL A 125 13.45 1.68 5.10
N ALA A 126 12.81 0.51 4.94
CA ALA A 126 13.21 -0.71 5.64
C ALA A 126 14.64 -1.15 5.28
N ALA A 127 15.01 -1.04 4.00
CA ALA A 127 16.35 -1.38 3.53
C ALA A 127 17.42 -0.47 4.15
N ARG A 128 17.14 0.83 4.25
CA ARG A 128 18.07 1.80 4.86
C ARG A 128 18.23 1.58 6.36
N LEU A 129 17.14 1.37 7.07
CA LEU A 129 17.18 1.07 8.50
C LEU A 129 17.94 -0.22 8.81
N ARG A 130 17.87 -1.23 7.92
CA ARG A 130 18.70 -2.45 8.03
C ARG A 130 20.19 -2.18 7.84
N ALA A 131 20.56 -1.15 7.07
CA ALA A 131 21.97 -0.79 6.85
C ALA A 131 22.58 0.00 8.02
N GLY A 132 21.77 0.44 8.98
CA GLY A 132 22.19 1.19 10.16
C GLY A 132 21.22 2.31 10.53
N PRO A 133 21.46 3.01 11.64
CA PRO A 133 20.63 4.14 12.05
C PRO A 133 20.64 5.23 10.96
N VAL A 134 19.46 5.65 10.54
CA VAL A 134 19.26 6.75 9.58
C VAL A 134 18.82 7.97 10.36
N GLU A 135 19.65 9.01 10.39
CA GLU A 135 19.30 10.27 11.06
C GLU A 135 18.22 11.02 10.27
N MET A 136 17.15 11.43 10.95
CA MET A 136 16.02 12.13 10.35
C MET A 136 16.43 13.46 9.68
N PHE A 137 17.48 14.09 10.20
CA PHE A 137 18.07 15.29 9.62
C PHE A 137 18.71 15.02 8.25
N GLU A 138 19.45 13.90 8.10
CA GLU A 138 20.05 13.52 6.82
C GLU A 138 18.99 13.22 5.76
N VAL A 139 17.85 12.68 6.17
CA VAL A 139 16.71 12.40 5.29
C VAL A 139 16.09 13.67 4.72
N MET A 140 15.95 14.72 5.55
CA MET A 140 15.39 16.00 5.11
C MET A 140 16.35 16.77 4.21
N GLU A 141 17.66 16.71 4.47
CA GLU A 141 18.65 17.44 3.67
C GLU A 141 19.07 16.72 2.39
N ARG A 142 19.22 15.39 2.42
CA ARG A 142 19.85 14.63 1.32
C ARG A 142 18.88 13.97 0.36
N LYS A 143 17.58 14.27 0.49
CA LYS A 143 16.52 13.69 -0.35
C LYS A 143 16.62 12.15 -0.46
N LEU A 144 16.71 11.48 0.68
CA LEU A 144 17.02 10.05 0.74
C LEU A 144 15.88 9.12 0.30
N PHE A 145 14.65 9.59 0.05
CA PHE A 145 13.53 8.73 -0.34
C PHE A 145 13.17 8.87 -1.82
N LEU A 146 12.69 7.76 -2.38
CA LEU A 146 11.99 7.77 -3.65
C LEU A 146 10.83 8.80 -3.59
N TYR A 147 10.73 9.65 -4.61
CA TYR A 147 9.63 10.61 -4.81
C TYR A 147 9.57 11.80 -3.83
N GLN A 148 10.71 12.22 -3.25
CA GLN A 148 10.76 13.37 -2.34
C GLN A 148 10.50 14.74 -3.01
N ASP A 149 10.62 14.82 -4.33
CA ASP A 149 10.43 16.04 -5.13
C ASP A 149 9.09 16.09 -5.88
N GLU A 150 8.17 15.15 -5.66
CA GLU A 150 6.84 15.23 -6.31
C GLU A 150 6.04 16.42 -5.73
N PRO A 151 5.51 17.32 -6.58
CA PRO A 151 4.72 18.46 -6.13
C PRO A 151 3.43 18.00 -5.43
N ILE A 152 3.05 18.75 -4.40
CA ILE A 152 1.84 18.56 -3.57
C ILE A 152 0.57 18.73 -4.42
#